data_AF-A0A7C0YF18-F1
#
_entry.id   AF-A0A7C0YF18-F1
#
_cell.length_a   1.000
_cell.length_b   1.000
_cell.length_c   1.000
_cell.angle_alpha   90.00
_cell.angle_beta   90.00
_cell.angle_gamma   90.00
#
_symmetry.space_group_name_H-M   'P 1'
#
loop_
_entity.id
_entity.type
_entity.pdbx_description
1 polymer ?
#
loop_
_entity_poly.entity_id
_entity_poly.type
_entity_poly.pdbx_seq_one_letter_code
_entity_poly.pdbx_strand_id
1 'polypeptide(L)'
;DTEPNLVLKALVKERTWMRIKTDGGQAKEYIFDPGSRPIWKAQKIFDIMIGNAAGIELELNGKPLGPLGKRGKVIHLVLPKDS
;
A
#
# COMPACT_ATOMS: atom_id res chain seq x y z
N ASP A 1 2.83 -3.13 -25.25
CA ASP A 1 3.73 -2.68 -24.19
C ASP A 1 3.19 -1.47 -23.47
N THR A 2 2.65 -1.67 -22.26
CA THR A 2 2.41 -0.55 -21.35
C THR A 2 3.13 -0.88 -20.06
N GLU A 3 4.30 -0.29 -19.87
CA GLU A 3 5.04 -0.42 -18.61
C GLU A 3 4.16 0.04 -17.43
N PRO A 4 4.26 -0.62 -16.27
CA PRO A 4 3.52 -0.21 -15.09
C PRO A 4 3.99 1.18 -14.65
N ASN A 5 3.14 2.19 -14.80
CA ASN A 5 3.45 3.58 -14.43
C ASN A 5 3.64 3.75 -12.91
N LEU A 6 3.07 2.85 -12.11
CA LEU A 6 3.09 2.93 -10.66
C LEU A 6 3.58 1.63 -10.02
N VAL A 7 4.59 1.78 -9.16
CA VAL A 7 5.17 0.71 -8.34
C VAL A 7 5.02 1.10 -6.88
N LEU A 8 4.28 0.30 -6.13
CA LEU A 8 4.12 0.45 -4.69
C LEU A 8 4.91 -0.65 -3.98
N LYS A 9 5.81 -0.26 -3.07
CA LYS A 9 6.49 -1.20 -2.18
C LYS A 9 5.99 -0.98 -0.76
N ALA A 10 5.85 -2.07 -0.01
CA ALA A 10 5.68 -1.98 1.44
C ALA A 10 6.87 -2.55 2.19
N LEU A 11 7.11 -2.00 3.37
CA LEU A 11 7.92 -2.62 4.41
C LEU A 11 7.06 -2.81 5.65
N VAL A 12 6.80 -4.08 5.99
CA VAL A 12 5.95 -4.42 7.13
C VAL A 12 6.83 -4.56 8.37
N LYS A 13 6.58 -3.71 9.38
CA LYS A 13 7.28 -3.67 10.67
C LYS A 13 6.52 -4.42 11.77
N GLU A 14 5.19 -4.43 11.70
CA GLU A 14 4.32 -5.14 12.63
C GLU A 14 3.25 -5.90 11.86
N ARG A 15 2.67 -6.94 12.47
CA ARG A 15 1.56 -7.66 11.82
C ARG A 15 0.45 -6.68 11.48
N THR A 16 0.02 -6.70 10.22
CA THR A 16 -1.04 -5.81 9.73
C THR A 16 -1.89 -6.50 8.68
N TRP A 17 -3.17 -6.15 8.65
CA TRP A 17 -4.05 -6.45 7.53
C TRP A 17 -4.02 -5.29 6.53
N MET A 18 -3.99 -5.62 5.25
CA MET A 18 -4.02 -4.67 4.15
C MET A 18 -4.93 -5.17 3.04
N ARG A 19 -5.81 -4.30 2.56
CA ARG A 19 -6.62 -4.49 1.36
C ARG A 19 -6.09 -3.57 0.27
N ILE A 20 -5.86 -4.09 -0.93
CA ILE A 20 -5.36 -3.32 -2.07
C ILE A 20 -6.15 -3.65 -3.34
N LYS A 21 -6.52 -2.61 -4.08
CA LYS A 21 -7.21 -2.68 -5.36
C LYS A 21 -6.45 -1.84 -6.38
N THR A 22 -6.10 -2.44 -7.51
CA THR A 22 -5.34 -1.81 -8.61
C THR A 22 -6.25 -1.57 -9.81
N ASP A 23 -6.21 -0.38 -10.39
CA ASP A 23 -6.82 -0.07 -11.71
C ASP A 23 -8.30 -0.47 -11.85
N GLY A 24 -9.07 -0.38 -10.76
CA GLY A 24 -10.49 -0.77 -10.75
C GLY A 24 -10.75 -2.28 -10.76
N GLY A 25 -9.70 -3.11 -10.74
CA GLY A 25 -9.79 -4.58 -10.66
C GLY A 25 -10.31 -5.10 -9.32
N GLN A 26 -10.18 -6.40 -9.06
CA GLN A 26 -10.64 -6.99 -7.80
C GLN A 26 -9.74 -6.57 -6.63
N ALA A 27 -10.36 -6.25 -5.49
CA ALA A 27 -9.62 -5.98 -4.26
C ALA A 27 -9.04 -7.29 -3.71
N LYS A 28 -7.78 -7.25 -3.29
CA LYS A 28 -7.10 -8.35 -2.64
C LYS A 28 -6.81 -7.99 -1.20
N GLU A 29 -7.04 -8.93 -0.30
CA GLU A 29 -6.82 -8.78 1.12
C GLU A 29 -5.65 -9.65 1.55
N TYR A 30 -4.76 -9.08 2.35
CA TYR A 30 -3.54 -9.69 2.82
C TYR A 30 -3.40 -9.48 4.31
N ILE A 31 -2.90 -10.49 4.99
CA ILE A 31 -2.36 -10.35 6.35
C ILE A 31 -0.86 -10.53 6.21
N PHE A 32 -0.12 -9.50 6.58
CA PHE A 32 1.33 -9.52 6.52
C PHE A 32 1.93 -9.70 7.90
N ASP A 33 2.98 -10.49 7.96
CA ASP A 33 3.83 -10.62 9.13
C ASP A 33 5.04 -9.66 9.06
N PRO A 34 5.62 -9.27 10.20
CA PRO A 34 6.81 -8.42 10.26
C PRO A 34 7.95 -8.94 9.38
N GLY A 35 8.64 -8.02 8.69
CA GLY A 35 9.72 -8.34 7.76
C GLY A 35 9.25 -8.57 6.31
N SER A 36 7.94 -8.67 6.07
CA SER A 36 7.38 -8.80 4.71
C SER A 36 7.64 -7.56 3.87
N ARG A 37 7.99 -7.77 2.60
CA ARG A 37 8.28 -6.70 1.62
C ARG A 37 7.52 -6.89 0.30
N PRO A 38 6.17 -6.89 0.32
CA PRO A 38 5.39 -7.05 -0.89
C PRO A 38 5.55 -5.84 -1.82
N ILE A 39 5.46 -6.11 -3.12
CA ILE A 39 5.54 -5.11 -4.19
C ILE A 39 4.31 -5.28 -5.08
N TRP A 40 3.64 -4.17 -5.36
CA TRP A 40 2.50 -4.12 -6.26
C TRP A 40 2.75 -3.16 -7.41
N LYS A 41 2.11 -3.44 -8.54
CA LYS A 41 2.22 -2.65 -9.76
C LYS A 41 0.81 -2.30 -10.23
N ALA A 42 0.61 -1.05 -10.64
CA ALA A 42 -0.63 -0.54 -11.20
C ALA A 42 -0.35 0.42 -12.35
N GLN A 43 -1.36 0.66 -13.18
CA GLN A 43 -1.29 1.53 -14.35
C GLN A 43 -1.72 2.97 -14.03
N LYS A 44 -2.71 3.14 -13.15
CA LYS A 44 -3.39 4.41 -12.87
C LYS A 44 -3.57 4.67 -11.38
N ILE A 45 -4.06 3.69 -10.61
CA ILE A 45 -4.48 3.93 -9.23
C ILE A 45 -4.33 2.72 -8.33
N PHE A 46 -3.96 2.99 -7.06
CA PHE A 46 -4.06 2.08 -5.94
C PHE A 46 -5.09 2.61 -4.95
N ASP A 47 -6.08 1.78 -4.62
CA ASP A 47 -6.98 2.00 -3.49
C ASP A 47 -6.61 1.00 -2.39
N ILE A 48 -6.19 1.52 -1.24
CA ILE A 48 -5.51 0.76 -0.18
C ILE A 48 -6.17 1.03 1.15
N MET A 49 -6.58 -0.01 1.87
CA MET A 49 -6.92 0.07 3.28
C MET A 49 -5.89 -0.68 4.12
N ILE A 50 -5.47 -0.10 5.23
CA ILE A 50 -4.53 -0.72 6.16
C ILE A 50 -5.14 -0.69 7.54
N GLY A 51 -5.18 -1.84 8.22
CA GLY A 51 -5.75 -1.97 9.57
C GLY A 51 -4.83 -1.49 10.69
N ASN A 52 -3.52 -1.74 10.56
CA ASN A 52 -2.50 -1.26 11.50
C ASN A 52 -1.50 -0.34 10.78
N ALA A 53 -1.87 0.93 10.62
CA ALA A 53 -1.12 1.90 9.82
C ALA A 53 0.32 2.16 10.28
N ALA A 54 0.63 2.05 11.57
CA ALA A 54 2.00 2.20 12.05
C ALA A 54 2.89 0.98 11.77
N GLY A 55 2.27 -0.17 11.50
CA GLY A 55 2.96 -1.44 11.25
C GLY A 55 3.47 -1.60 9.82
N ILE A 56 3.26 -0.63 8.94
CA ILE A 56 3.63 -0.70 7.53
C ILE A 56 4.10 0.65 7.00
N GLU A 57 5.21 0.64 6.28
CA GLU A 57 5.69 1.78 5.51
C GLU A 57 5.44 1.52 4.03
N LEU A 58 5.00 2.56 3.31
CA LEU A 58 4.74 2.48 1.88
C LEU A 58 5.65 3.43 1.11
N GLU A 59 6.11 2.97 -0.04
CA GLU A 59 6.92 3.72 -1.01
C GLU A 59 6.25 3.63 -2.38
N LEU A 60 5.90 4.79 -2.97
CA LEU A 60 5.33 4.88 -4.31
C LEU A 60 6.39 5.43 -5.27
N ASN A 61 6.72 4.68 -6.32
CA ASN A 61 7.70 5.06 -7.34
C ASN A 61 9.05 5.52 -6.75
N GLY A 62 9.54 4.83 -5.70
CA GLY A 62 10.78 5.20 -5.03
C GLY A 62 10.65 6.35 -4.03
N LYS A 63 9.45 6.93 -3.85
CA LYS A 63 9.20 7.99 -2.88
C LYS A 63 8.47 7.44 -1.65
N PRO A 64 9.04 7.53 -0.45
CA PRO A 64 8.36 7.12 0.77
C PRO A 64 7.15 8.03 1.03
N LEU A 65 6.01 7.44 1.40
CA LEU A 65 4.79 8.17 1.73
C LEU A 65 4.79 8.73 3.16
N GLY A 66 5.80 8.37 3.95
CA GLY A 66 5.92 8.74 5.35
C GLY A 66 5.00 7.93 6.27
N PRO A 67 4.82 8.38 7.52
CA PRO A 67 3.98 7.70 8.50
C PRO A 67 2.52 7.76 8.06
N LEU A 68 1.94 6.58 7.81
CA LEU A 68 0.59 6.48 7.27
C LEU A 68 -0.49 6.71 8.34
N GLY A 69 -0.16 6.45 9.61
CA GLY A 69 -1.08 6.64 10.73
C GLY A 69 -0.50 6.15 12.06
N LYS A 70 -1.36 6.13 13.09
CA LYS A 70 -1.02 5.63 14.43
C LYS A 70 -1.20 4.11 14.52
N ARG A 71 -0.57 3.48 15.52
CA ARG A 71 -0.69 2.04 15.78
C ARG A 71 -2.15 1.64 16.04
N GLY A 72 -2.60 0.56 15.41
CA GLY A 72 -3.97 0.05 15.50
C GLY A 72 -5.03 0.91 14.80
N LYS A 73 -4.65 1.96 14.07
CA LYS A 73 -5.59 2.79 13.32
C LYS A 73 -5.75 2.27 11.89
N VAL A 74 -7.01 2.09 11.50
CA VAL A 74 -7.37 1.83 10.11
C VAL A 74 -7.27 3.12 9.31
N ILE A 75 -6.62 3.07 8.15
CA ILE A 75 -6.55 4.18 7.21
C ILE A 75 -6.97 3.72 5.81
N HIS A 76 -7.44 4.66 5.00
CA HIS A 76 -7.71 4.49 3.59
C HIS A 76 -6.82 5.46 2.81
N LEU A 77 -6.14 4.95 1.79
CA LEU A 77 -5.24 5.70 0.92
C LEU A 77 -5.61 5.43 -0.52
N VAL A 78 -5.65 6.50 -1.30
CA VAL A 78 -5.77 6.45 -2.76
C VAL A 78 -4.50 7.05 -3.33
N LEU A 79 -3.80 6.28 -4.15
CA LEU A 79 -2.52 6.67 -4.76
C LEU A 79 -2.60 6.57 -6.29
N PRO A 80 -1.95 7.49 -7.04
CA PRO A 80 -1.25 8.67 -6.54
C PRO A 80 -2.25 9.64 -5.88
N LYS A 81 -1.81 10.37 -4.84
CA LYS A 81 -2.62 11.48 -4.30
C LYS A 81 -2.64 12.52 -5.40
N ASP A 82 -3.80 12.75 -5.99
CA ASP A 82 -3.94 13.73 -7.08
C ASP A 82 -3.51 15.12 -6.56
N SER A 83 -2.66 15.78 -7.35
CA SER A 83 -2.01 17.10 -7.17
C SER A 83 -0.78 17.20 -6.26
#